data_AF-A0A2P9DLM3-F1
#
_entry.id   AF-A0A2P9DLM3-F1
#
_cell.length_a   1.000
_cell.length_b   1.000
_cell.length_c   1.000
_cell.angle_alpha   90.00
_cell.angle_beta   90.00
_cell.angle_gamma   90.00
#
_symmetry.space_group_name_H-M   'P 1'
#
loop_
_entity.id
_entity.type
_entity.pdbx_description
1 polymer ?
#
loop_
_entity_poly.entity_id
_entity_poly.type
_entity_poly.pdbx_seq_one_letter_code
_entity_poly.pdbx_strand_id
1 'polypeptide(L)'
;MTDYKVASASIEELKEICNELLNAKEEEVFNKLSLYDEFEEKIKKIQPIITRIRIRRNETNEEKKIYGEKMIKNVDILLERFDILYNIYEEELTIFKENYEIEKNRKIEKMLLEENEKKKIEKELLNRGRIKTQIEQEEILKRNLEKENLLKKEQEEYDNKMNKIETMKTIIKEKSYFLYDEISNACNKYETIKYIYTQLNGNNVNFNNIFRNIINDNYNDNENGILLNNSIYFIDCIYMIYKNNEFKLFKEALKYLIEYLEELVKNIDNQQLKLINLMNKKFQKNILSKKGILFLFILIGFVLKKTDEIIPLLKNINTDINHENIYIYLEEPNITTNYDQWKLWFQHIQKCLTILCTFFRHIHKFSDVPDDEKIKSIFLYLKDKFSNEQNVSTLGT
;
A
#
# COMPACT_ATOMS: atom_id res chain seq x y z
N MET A 1 -16.30 -64.81 -67.49
CA MET A 1 -15.22 -65.24 -68.42
C MET A 1 -14.73 -66.60 -67.92
N THR A 2 -14.61 -67.61 -68.78
CA THR A 2 -14.13 -68.93 -68.33
C THR A 2 -12.64 -68.86 -67.96
N ASP A 3 -12.21 -69.58 -66.92
CA ASP A 3 -10.81 -69.62 -66.46
C ASP A 3 -9.82 -69.85 -67.62
N TYR A 4 -10.20 -70.67 -68.60
CA TYR A 4 -9.44 -70.91 -69.83
C TYR A 4 -9.18 -69.64 -70.66
N LYS A 5 -10.18 -68.77 -70.85
CA LYS A 5 -10.03 -67.54 -71.65
C LYS A 5 -9.11 -66.53 -70.95
N VAL A 6 -9.24 -66.41 -69.63
CA VAL A 6 -8.38 -65.54 -68.82
C VAL A 6 -6.94 -66.05 -68.88
N ALA A 7 -6.74 -67.35 -68.66
CA ALA A 7 -5.41 -67.94 -68.73
C ALA A 7 -4.78 -67.81 -70.14
N SER A 8 -5.56 -68.02 -71.21
CA SER A 8 -5.07 -67.88 -72.58
C SER A 8 -4.66 -66.46 -72.94
N ALA A 9 -5.43 -65.44 -72.52
CA ALA A 9 -5.06 -64.05 -72.77
C ALA A 9 -3.82 -63.65 -71.97
N SER A 10 -3.78 -64.00 -70.68
CA SER A 10 -2.64 -63.68 -69.82
C SER A 10 -1.36 -64.42 -70.21
N ILE A 11 -1.44 -65.64 -70.77
CA ILE A 11 -0.27 -66.35 -71.31
C ILE A 11 0.31 -65.66 -72.54
N GLU A 12 -0.51 -65.09 -73.42
CA GLU A 12 -0.01 -64.34 -74.57
C GLU A 12 0.62 -63.01 -74.15
N GLU A 13 0.01 -62.28 -73.19
CA GLU A 13 0.63 -61.08 -72.61
C GLU A 13 1.97 -61.40 -71.91
N LEU A 14 2.01 -62.48 -71.13
CA LEU A 14 3.24 -62.95 -70.49
C LEU A 14 4.30 -63.31 -71.51
N LYS A 15 3.92 -63.93 -72.63
CA LYS A 15 4.84 -64.28 -73.71
C LYS A 15 5.46 -63.04 -74.37
N GLU A 16 4.68 -61.98 -74.60
CA GLU A 16 5.21 -60.71 -75.13
C GLU A 16 6.25 -60.12 -74.19
N ILE A 17 5.93 -60.02 -72.90
CA ILE A 17 6.85 -59.51 -71.87
C ILE A 17 8.09 -60.42 -71.76
N CYS A 18 7.90 -61.73 -71.75
CA CYS A 18 8.98 -62.71 -71.68
C CYS A 18 9.95 -62.61 -72.86
N ASN A 19 9.42 -62.46 -74.08
CA ASN A 19 10.25 -62.26 -75.27
C ASN A 19 11.07 -60.97 -75.18
N GLU A 20 10.51 -59.90 -74.62
CA GLU A 20 11.23 -58.64 -74.47
C GLU A 20 12.35 -58.71 -73.41
N LEU A 21 12.12 -59.49 -72.35
CA LEU A 21 13.11 -59.77 -71.30
C LEU A 21 14.23 -60.70 -71.81
N LEU A 22 13.89 -61.76 -72.56
CA LEU A 22 14.88 -62.71 -73.11
C LEU A 22 15.77 -62.09 -74.19
N ASN A 23 15.26 -61.15 -74.97
CA ASN A 23 16.04 -60.45 -76.00
C ASN A 23 16.82 -59.25 -75.45
N ALA A 24 16.71 -58.96 -74.15
CA ALA A 24 17.45 -57.86 -73.54
C ALA A 24 18.94 -58.22 -73.43
N LYS A 25 19.81 -57.25 -73.72
CA LYS A 25 21.25 -57.39 -73.47
C LYS A 25 21.55 -57.20 -71.99
N GLU A 26 22.69 -57.71 -71.52
CA GLU A 26 23.14 -57.55 -70.12
C GLU A 26 23.13 -56.08 -69.66
N GLU A 27 23.51 -55.15 -70.53
CA GLU A 27 23.52 -53.70 -70.26
C GLU A 27 22.11 -53.09 -70.07
N GLU A 28 21.07 -53.78 -70.55
CA GLU A 28 19.67 -53.32 -70.50
C GLU A 28 18.90 -53.90 -69.30
N VAL A 29 19.48 -54.86 -68.58
CA VAL A 29 18.83 -55.59 -67.48
C VAL A 29 18.27 -54.63 -66.44
N PHE A 30 19.06 -53.65 -65.98
CA PHE A 30 18.66 -52.69 -64.97
C PHE A 30 17.48 -51.79 -65.41
N ASN A 31 17.48 -51.38 -66.68
CA ASN A 31 16.43 -50.53 -67.23
C ASN A 31 15.09 -51.27 -67.45
N LYS A 32 15.14 -52.60 -67.56
CA LYS A 32 13.97 -53.46 -67.75
C LYS A 32 13.49 -54.16 -66.46
N LEU A 33 14.06 -53.84 -65.30
CA LEU A 33 13.63 -54.44 -64.01
C LEU A 33 12.15 -54.17 -63.69
N SER A 34 11.59 -53.03 -64.10
CA SER A 34 10.15 -52.75 -63.95
C SER A 34 9.27 -53.68 -64.79
N LEU A 35 9.77 -54.09 -65.95
CA LEU A 35 9.08 -55.01 -66.85
C LEU A 35 9.14 -56.45 -66.30
N TYR A 36 10.26 -56.81 -65.65
CA TYR A 36 10.37 -58.08 -64.91
C TYR A 36 9.44 -58.12 -63.68
N ASP A 37 9.31 -57.02 -62.94
CA ASP A 37 8.35 -56.91 -61.81
C ASP A 37 6.90 -57.13 -62.28
N GLU A 38 6.53 -56.50 -63.41
CA GLU A 38 5.22 -56.70 -64.04
C GLU A 38 5.01 -58.17 -64.47
N PHE A 39 6.04 -58.80 -65.04
CA PHE A 39 6.02 -60.21 -65.42
C PHE A 39 5.81 -61.14 -64.23
N GLU A 40 6.58 -60.94 -63.15
CA GLU A 40 6.50 -61.73 -61.92
C GLU A 40 5.11 -61.61 -61.26
N GLU A 41 4.56 -60.40 -61.18
CA GLU A 41 3.19 -60.19 -60.70
C GLU A 41 2.15 -60.94 -61.53
N LYS A 42 2.26 -60.88 -62.87
CA LYS A 42 1.31 -61.53 -63.78
C LYS A 42 1.42 -63.06 -63.72
N ILE A 43 2.63 -63.62 -63.59
CA ILE A 43 2.85 -65.06 -63.38
C ILE A 43 2.24 -65.53 -62.06
N LYS A 44 2.47 -64.80 -60.95
CA LYS A 44 1.90 -65.15 -59.65
C LYS A 44 0.37 -65.08 -59.65
N LYS A 45 -0.23 -64.13 -60.39
CA LYS A 45 -1.68 -64.00 -60.53
C LYS A 45 -2.32 -65.11 -61.37
N ILE A 46 -1.65 -65.59 -62.43
CA ILE A 46 -2.18 -66.63 -63.32
C ILE A 46 -1.97 -68.05 -62.75
N GLN A 47 -0.93 -68.28 -61.94
CA GLN A 47 -0.59 -69.60 -61.41
C GLN A 47 -1.75 -70.30 -60.67
N PRO A 48 -2.53 -69.63 -59.78
CA PRO A 48 -3.73 -70.24 -59.18
C PRO A 48 -4.79 -70.65 -60.21
N ILE A 49 -4.94 -69.89 -61.30
CA ILE A 49 -5.91 -70.17 -62.38
C ILE A 49 -5.48 -71.43 -63.14
N ILE A 50 -4.19 -71.53 -63.48
CA ILE A 50 -3.61 -72.73 -64.11
C ILE A 50 -3.77 -73.96 -63.23
N THR A 51 -3.51 -73.84 -61.93
CA THR A 51 -3.73 -74.93 -60.96
C THR A 51 -5.18 -75.41 -60.98
N ARG A 52 -6.17 -74.51 -61.00
CA ARG A 52 -7.59 -74.89 -61.14
C ARG A 52 -7.88 -75.60 -62.46
N ILE A 53 -7.28 -75.14 -63.57
CA ILE A 53 -7.45 -75.76 -64.89
C ILE A 53 -6.85 -77.18 -64.91
N ARG A 54 -5.66 -77.38 -64.33
CA ARG A 54 -5.02 -78.71 -64.18
C ARG A 54 -5.89 -79.69 -63.40
N ILE A 55 -6.43 -79.26 -62.26
CA ILE A 55 -7.32 -80.09 -61.43
C ILE A 55 -8.55 -80.52 -62.23
N ARG A 56 -9.20 -79.58 -62.93
CA ARG A 56 -10.39 -79.88 -63.74
C ARG A 56 -10.10 -80.75 -64.96
N ARG A 57 -8.88 -80.65 -65.52
CA ARG A 57 -8.43 -81.50 -66.64
C ARG A 57 -8.20 -82.94 -66.21
N ASN A 58 -7.67 -83.18 -65.01
CA ASN A 58 -7.35 -84.50 -64.49
C ASN A 58 -8.54 -85.19 -63.76
N GLU A 59 -9.75 -84.63 -63.83
CA GLU A 59 -10.95 -85.19 -63.19
C GLU A 59 -11.38 -86.50 -63.87
N THR A 60 -11.48 -87.56 -63.07
CA THR A 60 -11.78 -88.92 -63.55
C THR A 60 -13.26 -89.28 -63.43
N ASN A 61 -14.04 -88.54 -62.62
CA ASN A 61 -15.48 -88.77 -62.46
C ASN A 61 -16.28 -88.18 -63.64
N GLU A 62 -17.03 -89.03 -64.36
CA GLU A 62 -17.79 -88.65 -65.57
C GLU A 62 -18.83 -87.54 -65.33
N GLU A 63 -19.46 -87.49 -64.16
CA GLU A 63 -20.45 -86.45 -63.82
C GLU A 63 -19.80 -85.08 -63.51
N LYS A 64 -18.48 -85.06 -63.24
CA LYS A 64 -17.72 -83.85 -62.87
C LYS A 64 -16.76 -83.39 -63.97
N LYS A 65 -16.70 -84.09 -65.11
CA LYS A 65 -15.87 -83.69 -66.26
C LYS A 65 -16.42 -82.40 -66.89
N ILE A 66 -15.62 -81.34 -66.83
CA ILE A 66 -15.98 -80.01 -67.34
C ILE A 66 -15.56 -79.82 -68.81
N TYR A 67 -14.55 -80.57 -69.28
CA TYR A 67 -13.99 -80.42 -70.63
C TYR A 67 -14.33 -81.63 -71.51
N GLY A 68 -14.94 -81.40 -72.67
CA GLY A 68 -15.12 -82.42 -73.70
C GLY A 68 -13.83 -82.71 -74.48
N GLU A 69 -13.79 -83.80 -75.24
CA GLU A 69 -12.57 -84.29 -75.94
C GLU A 69 -11.83 -83.25 -76.79
N LYS A 70 -12.56 -82.38 -77.50
CA LYS A 70 -11.96 -81.28 -78.29
C LYS A 70 -11.32 -80.20 -77.41
N MET A 71 -11.90 -79.94 -76.23
CA MET A 71 -11.41 -78.91 -75.30
C MET A 71 -10.20 -79.39 -74.50
N ILE A 72 -10.11 -80.70 -74.21
CA ILE A 72 -8.95 -81.30 -73.52
C ILE A 72 -7.67 -81.03 -74.31
N LYS A 73 -7.67 -81.22 -75.64
CA LYS A 73 -6.50 -80.90 -76.48
C LYS A 73 -6.08 -79.44 -76.37
N ASN A 74 -7.04 -78.52 -76.35
CA ASN A 74 -6.78 -77.08 -76.23
C ASN A 74 -6.30 -76.67 -74.83
N VAL A 75 -6.75 -77.37 -73.78
CA VAL A 75 -6.28 -77.20 -72.40
C VAL A 75 -4.87 -77.75 -72.24
N ASP A 76 -4.57 -78.90 -72.84
CA ASP A 76 -3.22 -79.49 -72.79
C ASP A 76 -2.18 -78.55 -73.43
N ILE A 77 -2.50 -77.96 -74.60
CA ILE A 77 -1.65 -76.95 -75.25
C ILE A 77 -1.48 -75.70 -74.36
N LEU A 78 -2.54 -75.25 -73.69
CA LEU A 78 -2.48 -74.09 -72.78
C LEU A 78 -1.55 -74.35 -71.58
N LEU A 79 -1.66 -75.54 -70.99
CA LEU A 79 -0.83 -75.96 -69.87
C LEU A 79 0.63 -76.07 -70.28
N GLU A 80 0.90 -76.68 -71.44
CA GLU A 80 2.25 -76.79 -72.01
C GLU A 80 2.88 -75.41 -72.25
N ARG A 81 2.12 -74.46 -72.84
CA ARG A 81 2.61 -73.08 -73.03
C ARG A 81 2.92 -72.39 -71.71
N PHE A 82 2.10 -72.60 -70.68
CA PHE A 82 2.38 -72.04 -69.35
C PHE A 82 3.61 -72.69 -68.72
N ASP A 83 3.78 -74.00 -68.83
CA ASP A 83 4.95 -74.71 -68.31
C ASP A 83 6.24 -74.22 -68.95
N ILE A 84 6.23 -73.97 -70.26
CA ILE A 84 7.37 -73.35 -70.97
C ILE A 84 7.67 -71.95 -70.41
N LEU A 85 6.66 -71.09 -70.28
CA LEU A 85 6.85 -69.74 -69.73
C LEU A 85 7.33 -69.76 -68.27
N TYR A 86 6.85 -70.71 -67.47
CA TYR A 86 7.25 -70.86 -66.08
C TYR A 86 8.68 -71.37 -65.95
N ASN A 87 9.11 -72.29 -66.82
CA ASN A 87 10.51 -72.72 -66.88
C ASN A 87 11.44 -71.58 -67.27
N ILE A 88 11.07 -70.80 -68.29
CA ILE A 88 11.84 -69.61 -68.69
C ILE A 88 11.93 -68.60 -67.52
N TYR A 89 10.83 -68.40 -66.79
CA TYR A 89 10.81 -67.54 -65.60
C TYR A 89 11.76 -68.03 -64.49
N GLU A 90 11.77 -69.33 -64.18
CA GLU A 90 12.61 -69.87 -63.09
C GLU A 90 14.08 -70.04 -63.49
N GLU A 91 14.37 -70.39 -64.75
CA GLU A 91 15.72 -70.78 -65.19
C GLU A 91 16.42 -69.68 -65.98
N GLU A 92 15.74 -69.05 -66.95
CA GLU A 92 16.38 -68.15 -67.91
C GLU A 92 16.33 -66.67 -67.48
N LEU A 93 15.31 -66.25 -66.71
CA LEU A 93 15.18 -64.87 -66.20
C LEU A 93 15.82 -64.64 -64.83
N THR A 94 16.66 -65.57 -64.36
CA THR A 94 17.35 -65.52 -63.06
C THR A 94 18.17 -64.24 -62.85
N ILE A 95 18.84 -63.75 -63.90
CA ILE A 95 19.62 -62.50 -63.85
C ILE A 95 18.74 -61.29 -63.51
N PHE A 96 17.50 -61.24 -64.00
CA PHE A 96 16.56 -60.16 -63.66
C PHE A 96 16.06 -60.29 -62.22
N LYS A 97 15.79 -61.52 -61.76
CA LYS A 97 15.38 -61.83 -60.38
C LYS A 97 16.42 -61.35 -59.36
N GLU A 98 17.68 -61.69 -59.58
CA GLU A 98 18.78 -61.31 -58.69
C GLU A 98 18.98 -59.79 -58.65
N ASN A 99 19.01 -59.14 -59.82
CA ASN A 99 19.18 -57.69 -59.89
C ASN A 99 17.99 -56.91 -59.32
N TYR A 100 16.77 -57.42 -59.46
CA TYR A 100 15.58 -56.84 -58.85
C TYR A 100 15.66 -56.87 -57.31
N GLU A 101 16.03 -58.01 -56.72
CA GLU A 101 16.19 -58.15 -55.27
C GLU A 101 17.36 -57.31 -54.73
N ILE A 102 18.47 -57.19 -55.47
CA ILE A 102 19.58 -56.30 -55.13
C ILE A 102 19.11 -54.84 -55.07
N GLU A 103 18.40 -54.37 -56.10
CA GLU A 103 17.95 -52.97 -56.16
C GLU A 103 16.88 -52.66 -55.11
N LYS A 104 16.00 -53.62 -54.82
CA LYS A 104 15.01 -53.53 -53.74
C LYS A 104 15.68 -53.43 -52.36
N ASN A 105 16.67 -54.28 -52.08
CA ASN A 105 17.43 -54.21 -50.83
C ASN A 105 18.20 -52.89 -50.71
N ARG A 106 18.81 -52.41 -51.80
CA ARG A 106 19.51 -51.12 -51.85
C ARG A 106 18.59 -49.94 -51.52
N LYS A 107 17.34 -49.95 -52.01
CA LYS A 107 16.33 -48.93 -51.67
C LYS A 107 15.97 -48.96 -50.19
N ILE A 108 15.79 -50.15 -49.62
CA ILE A 108 15.49 -50.33 -48.20
C ILE A 108 16.65 -49.82 -47.33
N GLU A 109 17.89 -50.21 -47.64
CA GLU A 109 19.08 -49.76 -46.92
C GLU A 109 19.22 -48.23 -46.95
N LYS A 110 18.99 -47.62 -48.12
CA LYS A 110 19.03 -46.15 -48.26
C LYS A 110 17.97 -45.48 -47.38
N MET A 111 16.73 -45.97 -47.39
CA MET A 111 15.66 -45.44 -46.53
C MET A 111 16.01 -45.58 -45.04
N LEU A 112 16.59 -46.71 -44.65
CA LEU A 112 16.95 -47.00 -43.26
C LEU A 112 18.12 -46.13 -42.78
N LEU A 113 19.07 -45.83 -43.68
CA LEU A 113 20.16 -44.88 -43.44
C LEU A 113 19.61 -43.45 -43.21
N GLU A 114 18.74 -42.97 -44.11
CA GLU A 114 18.12 -41.64 -44.02
C GLU A 114 17.28 -41.49 -42.74
N GLU A 115 16.53 -42.53 -42.35
CA GLU A 115 15.75 -42.51 -41.11
C GLU A 115 16.64 -42.48 -39.86
N ASN A 116 17.75 -43.24 -39.86
CA ASN A 116 18.72 -43.21 -38.76
C ASN A 116 19.42 -41.85 -38.64
N GLU A 117 19.74 -41.19 -39.75
CA GLU A 117 20.29 -39.84 -39.74
C GLU A 117 19.28 -38.83 -39.19
N LYS A 118 18.02 -38.90 -39.63
CA LYS A 118 16.93 -38.05 -39.07
C LYS A 118 16.78 -38.24 -37.57
N LYS A 119 16.76 -39.48 -37.08
CA LYS A 119 16.66 -39.78 -35.64
C LYS A 119 17.86 -39.23 -34.85
N LYS A 120 19.07 -39.26 -35.41
CA LYS A 120 20.24 -38.64 -34.78
C LYS A 120 20.09 -37.12 -34.67
N ILE A 121 19.68 -36.46 -35.75
CA ILE A 121 19.47 -35.00 -35.77
C ILE A 121 18.38 -34.58 -34.79
N GLU A 122 17.25 -35.30 -34.76
CA GLU A 122 16.15 -35.03 -33.85
C GLU A 122 16.58 -35.17 -32.39
N LYS A 123 17.32 -36.23 -32.06
CA LYS A 123 17.84 -36.45 -30.71
C LYS A 123 18.82 -35.36 -30.28
N GLU A 124 19.65 -34.87 -31.20
CA GLU A 124 20.58 -33.78 -30.93
C GLU A 124 19.84 -32.45 -30.69
N LEU A 125 18.83 -32.14 -31.49
CA LEU A 125 17.97 -30.97 -31.31
C LEU A 125 17.22 -31.01 -29.98
N LEU A 126 16.66 -32.17 -29.62
CA LEU A 126 15.98 -32.37 -28.35
C LEU A 126 16.91 -32.13 -27.15
N ASN A 127 18.14 -32.65 -27.23
CA ASN A 127 19.15 -32.47 -26.18
C ASN A 127 19.57 -31.00 -26.06
N ARG A 128 19.79 -30.29 -27.18
CA ARG A 128 20.06 -28.84 -27.15
C ARG A 128 18.90 -28.06 -26.53
N GLY A 129 17.67 -28.41 -26.86
CA GLY A 129 16.47 -27.83 -26.26
C GLY A 129 16.42 -28.02 -24.74
N ARG A 130 16.69 -29.25 -24.26
CA ARG A 130 16.72 -29.56 -22.82
C ARG A 130 17.77 -28.76 -22.06
N ILE A 131 18.99 -28.67 -22.61
CA ILE A 131 20.07 -27.88 -22.00
C ILE A 131 19.67 -26.40 -21.91
N LYS A 132 19.10 -25.85 -22.99
CA LYS A 132 18.63 -24.46 -22.99
C LYS A 132 17.55 -24.21 -21.94
N THR A 133 16.57 -25.12 -21.82
CA THR A 133 15.52 -25.01 -20.81
C THR A 133 16.08 -25.08 -19.38
N GLN A 134 17.06 -25.94 -19.11
CA GLN A 134 17.71 -26.00 -17.79
C GLN A 134 18.42 -24.70 -17.44
N ILE A 135 19.19 -24.13 -18.38
CA ILE A 135 19.88 -22.85 -18.18
C ILE A 135 18.87 -21.72 -17.91
N GLU A 136 17.79 -21.63 -18.69
CA GLU A 136 16.75 -20.61 -18.47
C GLU A 136 16.07 -20.77 -17.10
N GLN A 137 15.81 -22.01 -16.66
CA GLN A 137 15.22 -22.27 -15.33
C GLN A 137 16.16 -21.84 -14.19
N GLU A 138 17.45 -22.13 -14.30
CA GLU A 138 18.45 -21.70 -13.32
C GLU A 138 18.57 -20.18 -13.25
N GLU A 139 18.54 -19.49 -14.40
CA GLU A 139 18.56 -18.03 -14.45
C GLU A 139 17.31 -17.39 -13.83
N ILE A 140 16.14 -17.98 -14.04
CA ILE A 140 14.87 -17.52 -13.44
C ILE A 140 14.92 -17.69 -11.93
N LEU A 141 15.38 -18.85 -11.44
CA LEU A 141 15.52 -19.11 -10.01
C LEU A 141 16.47 -18.09 -9.36
N LYS A 142 17.62 -17.82 -9.99
CA LYS A 142 18.58 -16.84 -9.49
C LYS A 142 17.97 -15.43 -9.41
N ARG A 143 17.29 -14.99 -10.47
CA ARG A 143 16.60 -13.69 -10.50
C ARG A 143 15.50 -13.58 -9.44
N ASN A 144 14.75 -14.65 -9.20
CA ASN A 144 13.69 -14.65 -8.20
C ASN A 144 14.27 -14.57 -6.78
N LEU A 145 15.36 -15.30 -6.50
CA LEU A 145 16.04 -15.23 -5.21
C LEU A 145 16.62 -13.84 -4.92
N GLU A 146 17.22 -13.20 -5.94
CA GLU A 146 17.74 -11.83 -5.84
C GLU A 146 16.61 -10.82 -5.55
N LYS A 147 15.46 -10.95 -6.23
CA LYS A 147 14.27 -10.12 -5.96
C LYS A 147 13.72 -10.30 -4.56
N GLU A 148 13.63 -11.55 -4.08
CA GLU A 148 13.12 -11.83 -2.73
C GLU A 148 14.04 -11.23 -1.64
N ASN A 149 15.36 -11.31 -1.84
CA ASN A 149 16.33 -10.71 -0.93
C ASN A 149 16.26 -9.18 -0.92
N LEU A 150 16.04 -8.55 -2.08
CA LEU A 150 15.82 -7.10 -2.16
C LEU A 150 14.55 -6.68 -1.40
N LEU A 151 13.43 -7.37 -1.63
CA LEU A 151 12.17 -7.10 -0.94
C LEU A 151 12.30 -7.22 0.58
N LYS A 152 12.99 -8.27 1.08
CA LYS A 152 13.25 -8.42 2.52
C LYS A 152 14.06 -7.26 3.09
N LYS A 153 15.11 -6.81 2.38
CA LYS A 153 15.91 -5.65 2.81
C LYS A 153 15.10 -4.36 2.85
N GLU A 154 14.29 -4.10 1.82
CA GLU A 154 13.41 -2.92 1.78
C GLU A 154 12.40 -2.94 2.94
N GLN A 155 11.85 -4.11 3.26
CA GLN A 155 10.91 -4.28 4.35
C GLN A 155 11.57 -4.07 5.72
N GLU A 156 12.77 -4.63 5.94
CA GLU A 156 13.56 -4.38 7.15
C GLU A 156 13.95 -2.90 7.31
N GLU A 157 14.31 -2.21 6.23
CA GLU A 157 14.60 -0.77 6.26
C GLU A 157 13.35 0.05 6.64
N TYR A 158 12.19 -0.31 6.10
CA TYR A 158 10.92 0.33 6.42
C TYR A 158 10.55 0.13 7.90
N ASP A 159 10.63 -1.09 8.41
CA ASP A 159 10.31 -1.41 9.81
C ASP A 159 11.26 -0.69 10.76
N ASN A 160 12.56 -0.63 10.45
CA ASN A 160 13.54 0.14 11.20
C ASN A 160 13.23 1.64 11.21
N LYS A 161 12.75 2.19 10.08
CA LYS A 161 12.33 3.60 10.00
C LYS A 161 11.08 3.86 10.85
N MET A 162 10.10 2.96 10.82
CA MET A 162 8.89 3.09 11.65
C MET A 162 9.21 3.01 13.13
N ASN A 163 10.08 2.08 13.56
CA ASN A 163 10.53 2.00 14.95
C ASN A 163 11.23 3.27 15.41
N LYS A 164 12.07 3.88 14.56
CA LYS A 164 12.69 5.19 14.85
C LYS A 164 11.65 6.30 15.03
N ILE A 165 10.63 6.34 14.17
CA ILE A 165 9.56 7.34 14.24
C ILE A 165 8.77 7.19 15.56
N GLU A 166 8.37 5.97 15.91
CA GLU A 166 7.64 5.73 17.17
C GLU A 166 8.49 6.09 18.40
N THR A 167 9.78 5.76 18.37
CA THR A 167 10.72 6.17 19.43
C THR A 167 10.80 7.70 19.54
N MET A 168 10.89 8.41 18.41
CA MET A 168 10.88 9.89 18.41
C MET A 168 9.57 10.46 18.95
N LYS A 169 8.41 9.90 18.60
CA LYS A 169 7.12 10.33 19.15
C LYS A 169 7.08 10.20 20.66
N THR A 170 7.54 9.08 21.21
CA THR A 170 7.62 8.86 22.65
C THR A 170 8.51 9.88 23.33
N ILE A 171 9.72 10.13 22.79
CA ILE A 171 10.65 11.14 23.32
C ILE A 171 10.03 12.54 23.27
N ILE A 172 9.36 12.91 22.16
CA ILE A 172 8.69 14.21 22.03
C ILE A 172 7.59 14.33 23.06
N LYS A 173 6.77 13.29 23.24
CA LYS A 173 5.71 13.25 24.23
C LYS A 173 6.27 13.45 25.63
N GLU A 174 7.26 12.66 26.04
CA GLU A 174 7.92 12.78 27.36
C GLU A 174 8.49 14.17 27.59
N LYS A 175 9.21 14.74 26.61
CA LYS A 175 9.74 16.11 26.71
C LYS A 175 8.64 17.16 26.79
N SER A 176 7.51 16.96 26.11
CA SER A 176 6.36 17.86 26.17
C SER A 176 5.66 17.80 27.53
N TYR A 177 5.57 16.62 28.15
CA TYR A 177 5.08 16.49 29.54
C TYR A 177 6.00 17.20 30.53
N PHE A 178 7.33 16.99 30.40
CA PHE A 178 8.33 17.67 31.21
C PHE A 178 8.23 19.20 31.09
N LEU A 179 8.16 19.71 29.85
CA LEU A 179 8.04 21.15 29.60
C LEU A 179 6.70 21.70 30.07
N TYR A 180 5.61 20.93 30.04
CA TYR A 180 4.34 21.42 30.60
C TYR A 180 4.44 21.66 32.09
N ASP A 181 5.07 20.78 32.86
CA ASP A 181 5.15 20.97 34.32
C ASP A 181 5.97 22.22 34.62
N GLU A 182 7.03 22.48 33.85
CA GLU A 182 7.80 23.73 33.91
C GLU A 182 6.97 24.96 33.49
N ILE A 183 6.20 24.88 32.40
CA ILE A 183 5.34 25.96 31.91
C ILE A 183 4.20 26.24 32.90
N SER A 184 3.58 25.20 33.45
CA SER A 184 2.52 25.29 34.45
C SER A 184 3.05 25.92 35.74
N ASN A 185 4.24 25.49 36.19
CA ASN A 185 4.93 26.11 37.32
C ASN A 185 5.27 27.59 37.03
N ALA A 186 5.76 27.91 35.84
CA ALA A 186 6.03 29.28 35.43
C ALA A 186 4.76 30.14 35.30
N CYS A 187 3.62 29.51 35.02
CA CYS A 187 2.31 30.15 34.87
C CYS A 187 1.42 30.03 36.12
N ASN A 188 1.99 29.74 37.28
CA ASN A 188 1.26 29.85 38.54
C ASN A 188 1.22 31.32 39.02
N LYS A 189 0.27 31.64 39.90
CA LYS A 189 0.05 33.02 40.40
C LYS A 189 1.30 33.62 41.03
N TYR A 190 2.07 32.82 41.77
CA TYR A 190 3.27 33.26 42.49
C TYR A 190 4.43 33.63 41.56
N GLU A 191 4.79 32.74 40.63
CA GLU A 191 5.85 32.99 39.65
C GLU A 191 5.43 34.10 38.67
N THR A 192 4.14 34.21 38.36
CA THR A 192 3.58 35.34 37.59
C THR A 192 3.84 36.68 38.28
N ILE A 193 3.54 36.80 39.58
CA ILE A 193 3.79 38.02 40.35
C ILE A 193 5.29 38.36 40.39
N LYS A 194 6.13 37.34 40.62
CA LYS A 194 7.59 37.50 40.62
C LYS A 194 8.09 38.02 39.28
N TYR A 195 7.62 37.44 38.18
CA TYR A 195 7.94 37.87 36.82
C TYR A 195 7.53 39.33 36.60
N ILE A 196 6.31 39.73 36.95
CA ILE A 196 5.83 41.11 36.81
C ILE A 196 6.78 42.10 37.50
N TYR A 197 7.17 41.83 38.75
CA TYR A 197 8.05 42.74 39.48
C TYR A 197 9.49 42.74 38.97
N THR A 198 10.03 41.61 38.48
CA THR A 198 11.34 41.65 37.79
C THR A 198 11.31 42.53 36.54
N GLN A 199 10.23 42.50 35.76
CA GLN A 199 10.10 43.31 34.55
C GLN A 199 9.90 44.81 34.87
N LEU A 200 9.16 45.13 35.94
CA LEU A 200 8.87 46.52 36.30
C LEU A 200 10.01 47.21 37.07
N ASN A 201 10.73 46.48 37.93
CA ASN A 201 11.70 47.05 38.88
C ASN A 201 13.15 46.52 38.68
N GLY A 202 13.39 45.62 37.73
CA GLY A 202 14.69 44.99 37.51
C GLY A 202 15.05 43.93 38.56
N ASN A 203 16.33 43.51 38.59
CA ASN A 203 16.80 42.40 39.42
C ASN A 203 16.93 42.71 40.93
N ASN A 204 16.64 43.95 41.37
CA ASN A 204 16.85 44.43 42.74
C ASN A 204 15.61 44.31 43.66
N VAL A 205 14.63 43.48 43.29
CA VAL A 205 13.41 43.30 44.09
C VAL A 205 13.65 42.35 45.26
N ASN A 206 13.43 42.84 46.49
CA ASN A 206 13.42 41.98 47.68
C ASN A 206 12.11 41.20 47.76
N PHE A 207 12.11 40.01 47.18
CA PHE A 207 10.93 39.17 47.12
C PHE A 207 10.47 38.61 48.47
N ASN A 208 11.32 38.59 49.50
CA ASN A 208 10.94 38.06 50.82
C ASN A 208 9.80 38.85 51.47
N ASN A 209 9.71 40.16 51.22
CA ASN A 209 8.60 40.99 51.74
C ASN A 209 7.29 40.77 50.96
N ILE A 210 7.38 40.61 49.63
CA ILE A 210 6.21 40.33 48.78
C ILE A 210 5.64 38.95 49.13
N PHE A 211 6.51 37.96 49.30
CA PHE A 211 6.11 36.59 49.61
C PHE A 211 5.59 36.40 51.04
N ARG A 212 6.10 37.16 52.02
CA ARG A 212 5.53 37.15 53.38
C ARG A 212 4.09 37.64 53.39
N ASN A 213 3.73 38.61 52.54
CA ASN A 213 2.35 39.08 52.40
C ASN A 213 1.46 38.05 51.69
N ILE A 214 1.94 37.44 50.60
CA ILE A 214 1.19 36.40 49.86
C ILE A 214 0.95 35.14 50.71
N ILE A 215 1.94 34.72 51.51
CA ILE A 215 1.79 33.55 52.40
C ILE A 215 0.85 33.88 53.55
N ASN A 216 0.94 35.07 54.15
CA ASN A 216 0.00 35.50 55.19
C ASN A 216 -1.43 35.67 54.66
N ASP A 217 -1.63 36.08 53.40
CA ASP A 217 -2.95 36.17 52.77
C ASP A 217 -3.65 34.81 52.62
N ASN A 218 -2.90 33.70 52.48
CA ASN A 218 -3.49 32.35 52.45
C ASN A 218 -3.86 31.81 53.86
N TYR A 219 -3.42 32.47 54.93
CA TYR A 219 -3.63 32.05 56.33
C TYR A 219 -4.42 33.08 57.18
N ASN A 220 -4.69 34.28 56.66
CA ASN A 220 -5.45 35.32 57.36
C ASN A 220 -6.93 35.28 56.96
N ASP A 221 -7.82 35.22 57.94
CA ASP A 221 -9.28 35.34 57.80
C ASP A 221 -9.77 36.74 57.38
N ASN A 222 -8.87 37.64 56.95
CA ASN A 222 -9.23 39.00 56.58
C ASN A 222 -9.45 39.10 55.06
N GLU A 223 -10.66 38.77 54.63
CA GLU A 223 -11.15 38.78 53.23
C GLU A 223 -10.71 40.03 52.45
N ASN A 224 -10.71 41.20 53.11
CA ASN A 224 -10.35 42.48 52.51
C ASN A 224 -8.87 42.58 52.14
N GLY A 225 -7.95 41.97 52.92
CA GLY A 225 -6.51 42.03 52.64
C GLY A 225 -6.10 41.25 51.38
N ILE A 226 -6.72 40.08 51.19
CA ILE A 226 -6.49 39.19 50.04
C ILE A 226 -6.93 39.86 48.74
N LEU A 227 -8.13 40.46 48.74
CA LEU A 227 -8.68 41.18 47.58
C LEU A 227 -7.89 42.45 47.25
N LEU A 228 -7.31 43.11 48.26
CA LEU A 228 -6.49 44.32 48.09
C LEU A 228 -5.18 44.02 47.36
N ASN A 229 -4.42 43.05 47.86
CA ASN A 229 -3.12 42.70 47.30
C ASN A 229 -3.27 42.15 45.87
N ASN A 230 -4.29 41.34 45.62
CA ASN A 230 -4.61 40.84 44.28
C ASN A 230 -4.90 41.97 43.27
N SER A 231 -5.56 43.04 43.71
CA SER A 231 -5.87 44.18 42.86
C SER A 231 -4.60 44.94 42.44
N ILE A 232 -3.65 45.13 43.35
CA ILE A 232 -2.37 45.78 43.07
C ILE A 232 -1.57 44.96 42.04
N TYR A 233 -1.45 43.64 42.25
CA TYR A 233 -0.74 42.76 41.31
C TYR A 233 -1.38 42.77 39.93
N PHE A 234 -2.71 42.78 39.86
CA PHE A 234 -3.44 42.85 38.62
C PHE A 234 -3.21 44.19 37.88
N ILE A 235 -3.25 45.32 38.59
CA ILE A 235 -2.95 46.65 38.03
C ILE A 235 -1.49 46.72 37.52
N ASP A 236 -0.53 46.20 38.28
CA ASP A 236 0.88 46.14 37.88
C ASP A 236 1.08 45.27 36.64
N CYS A 237 0.35 44.15 36.53
CA CYS A 237 0.35 43.32 35.34
C CYS A 237 -0.15 44.09 34.10
N ILE A 238 -1.25 44.85 34.23
CA ILE A 238 -1.77 45.68 33.12
C ILE A 238 -0.72 46.71 32.68
N TYR A 239 -0.01 47.33 33.63
CA TYR A 239 1.04 48.30 33.32
C TYR A 239 2.24 47.67 32.60
N MET A 240 2.67 46.49 33.05
CA MET A 240 3.72 45.72 32.38
C MET A 240 3.33 45.38 30.94
N ILE A 241 2.10 44.93 30.71
CA ILE A 241 1.61 44.60 29.37
C ILE A 241 1.56 45.86 28.50
N TYR A 242 1.11 47.00 29.04
CA TYR A 242 1.14 48.28 28.32
C TYR A 242 2.55 48.64 27.83
N LYS A 243 3.57 48.52 28.69
CA LYS A 243 4.97 48.85 28.33
C LYS A 243 5.55 47.93 27.26
N ASN A 244 5.12 46.68 27.22
CA ASN A 244 5.74 45.63 26.41
C ASN A 244 5.05 45.36 25.07
N ASN A 245 3.99 46.09 24.74
CA ASN A 245 3.19 45.89 23.53
C ASN A 245 2.87 47.22 22.84
N GLU A 246 2.66 47.18 21.52
CA GLU A 246 2.16 48.33 20.78
C GLU A 246 0.77 48.75 21.31
N PHE A 247 0.57 50.06 21.51
CA PHE A 247 -0.63 50.59 22.16
C PHE A 247 -1.95 50.15 21.51
N LYS A 248 -2.03 50.15 20.17
CA LYS A 248 -3.23 49.73 19.44
C LYS A 248 -3.56 48.25 19.69
N LEU A 249 -2.55 47.38 19.62
CA LEU A 249 -2.68 45.94 19.85
C LEU A 249 -3.03 45.62 21.31
N PHE A 250 -2.43 46.35 22.25
CA PHE A 250 -2.75 46.25 23.67
C PHE A 250 -4.21 46.65 23.95
N LYS A 251 -4.64 47.80 23.43
CA LYS A 251 -6.02 48.30 23.57
C LYS A 251 -7.03 47.31 22.99
N GLU A 252 -6.76 46.76 21.81
CA GLU A 252 -7.61 45.74 21.18
C GLU A 252 -7.73 44.47 22.04
N ALA A 253 -6.61 43.97 22.56
CA ALA A 253 -6.63 42.76 23.36
C ALA A 253 -7.31 42.95 24.72
N LEU A 254 -7.17 44.12 25.35
CA LEU A 254 -7.95 44.47 26.55
C LEU A 254 -9.44 44.51 26.27
N LYS A 255 -9.86 45.03 25.11
CA LYS A 255 -11.26 45.03 24.72
C LYS A 255 -11.81 43.60 24.62
N TYR A 256 -11.08 42.69 23.97
CA TYR A 256 -11.48 41.29 23.89
C TYR A 256 -11.51 40.58 25.24
N LEU A 257 -10.56 40.88 26.14
CA LEU A 257 -10.57 40.36 27.50
C LEU A 257 -11.79 40.86 28.29
N ILE A 258 -12.12 42.15 28.18
CA ILE A 258 -13.30 42.74 28.83
C ILE A 258 -14.57 42.09 28.30
N GLU A 259 -14.76 42.02 26.98
CA GLU A 259 -15.93 41.39 26.36
C GLU A 259 -16.10 39.93 26.83
N TYR A 260 -15.01 39.18 26.91
CA TYR A 260 -15.02 37.81 27.42
C TYR A 260 -15.40 37.73 28.91
N LEU A 261 -14.82 38.58 29.76
CA LEU A 261 -15.11 38.58 31.20
C LEU A 261 -16.52 39.10 31.51
N GLU A 262 -17.04 40.07 30.74
CA GLU A 262 -18.43 40.50 30.86
C GLU A 262 -19.40 39.35 30.58
N GLU A 263 -19.12 38.55 29.54
CA GLU A 263 -19.94 37.38 29.20
C GLU A 263 -19.81 36.29 30.27
N LEU A 264 -18.61 36.05 30.79
CA LEU A 264 -18.34 35.10 31.86
C LEU A 264 -19.06 35.48 33.16
N VAL A 265 -19.00 36.74 33.59
CA VAL A 265 -19.64 37.21 34.83
C VAL A 265 -21.16 37.14 34.72
N LYS A 266 -21.74 37.44 33.55
CA LYS A 266 -23.19 37.32 33.31
C LYS A 266 -23.68 35.88 33.31
N ASN A 267 -22.86 34.95 32.84
CA ASN A 267 -23.20 33.55 32.66
C ASN A 267 -22.25 32.65 33.44
N ILE A 268 -22.04 32.93 34.73
CA ILE A 268 -21.03 32.26 35.54
C ILE A 268 -21.28 30.74 35.65
N ASP A 269 -22.51 30.27 35.50
CA ASP A 269 -22.83 28.83 35.53
C ASP A 269 -22.40 28.09 34.24
N ASN A 270 -22.06 28.82 33.17
CA ASN A 270 -21.70 28.22 31.90
C ASN A 270 -20.26 27.67 31.91
N GLN A 271 -20.15 26.33 31.94
CA GLN A 271 -18.88 25.61 31.93
C GLN A 271 -18.05 25.83 30.66
N GLN A 272 -18.68 26.10 29.51
CA GLN A 272 -17.96 26.43 28.27
C GLN A 272 -17.19 27.74 28.39
N LEU A 273 -17.75 28.73 29.09
CA LEU A 273 -17.08 30.01 29.27
C LEU A 273 -15.92 29.91 30.24
N LYS A 274 -15.96 29.01 31.24
CA LYS A 274 -14.85 28.79 32.19
C LYS A 274 -13.63 28.09 31.58
N LEU A 275 -13.78 27.47 30.40
CA LEU A 275 -12.75 26.69 29.75
C LEU A 275 -12.30 27.34 28.44
N ILE A 276 -11.00 27.67 28.34
CA ILE A 276 -10.43 28.22 27.11
C ILE A 276 -9.36 27.27 26.56
N ASN A 277 -9.48 26.92 25.29
CA ASN A 277 -8.43 26.22 24.54
C ASN A 277 -7.37 27.22 24.05
N LEU A 278 -6.13 27.12 24.55
CA LEU A 278 -5.02 27.99 24.14
C LEU A 278 -4.57 27.74 22.69
N MET A 279 -4.93 26.60 22.10
CA MET A 279 -4.67 26.25 20.70
C MET A 279 -5.73 26.82 19.75
N ASN A 280 -6.78 27.46 20.26
CA ASN A 280 -7.80 28.09 19.43
C ASN A 280 -7.19 29.26 18.63
N LYS A 281 -7.22 29.18 17.29
CA LYS A 281 -6.62 30.19 16.40
C LYS A 281 -7.15 31.61 16.63
N LYS A 282 -8.44 31.77 16.94
CA LYS A 282 -9.05 33.08 17.22
C LYS A 282 -8.53 33.64 18.54
N PHE A 283 -8.44 32.81 19.58
CA PHE A 283 -7.87 33.18 20.86
C PHE A 283 -6.38 33.53 20.75
N GLN A 284 -5.61 32.73 20.01
CA GLN A 284 -4.19 33.01 19.76
C GLN A 284 -3.98 34.34 19.04
N LYS A 285 -4.71 34.56 17.95
CA LYS A 285 -4.58 35.79 17.16
C LYS A 285 -5.02 37.02 17.95
N ASN A 286 -6.15 36.96 18.64
CA ASN A 286 -6.76 38.14 19.24
C ASN A 286 -6.15 38.48 20.60
N ILE A 287 -5.79 37.47 21.40
CA ILE A 287 -5.41 37.62 22.81
C ILE A 287 -3.95 37.20 23.05
N LEU A 288 -3.55 35.95 22.75
CA LEU A 288 -2.20 35.46 23.11
C LEU A 288 -1.06 36.04 22.27
N SER A 289 -1.35 36.66 21.12
CA SER A 289 -0.33 37.33 20.31
C SER A 289 0.32 38.55 21.01
N LYS A 290 -0.23 38.98 22.15
CA LYS A 290 0.27 40.11 22.94
C LYS A 290 0.99 39.60 24.18
N LYS A 291 2.21 40.08 24.39
CA LYS A 291 3.11 39.63 25.46
C LYS A 291 2.47 39.90 26.82
N GLY A 292 2.40 38.86 27.66
CA GLY A 292 1.97 38.95 29.06
C GLY A 292 0.47 38.93 29.30
N ILE A 293 -0.40 38.92 28.28
CA ILE A 293 -1.86 38.90 28.50
C ILE A 293 -2.34 37.64 29.20
N LEU A 294 -1.68 36.49 28.98
CA LEU A 294 -1.99 35.26 29.69
C LEU A 294 -1.90 35.44 31.22
N PHE A 295 -0.98 36.28 31.71
CA PHE A 295 -0.84 36.56 33.14
C PHE A 295 -2.07 37.23 33.74
N LEU A 296 -2.84 38.01 32.97
CA LEU A 296 -4.11 38.54 33.45
C LEU A 296 -5.10 37.42 33.74
N PHE A 297 -5.20 36.41 32.87
CA PHE A 297 -6.04 35.22 33.12
C PHE A 297 -5.59 34.47 34.37
N ILE A 298 -4.28 34.27 34.55
CA ILE A 298 -3.75 33.61 35.75
C ILE A 298 -4.09 34.39 37.03
N LEU A 299 -3.93 35.73 37.00
CA LEU A 299 -4.26 36.58 38.15
C LEU A 299 -5.76 36.67 38.42
N ILE A 300 -6.61 36.50 37.40
CA ILE A 300 -8.07 36.36 37.56
C ILE A 300 -8.43 35.04 38.25
N GLY A 301 -7.61 33.99 38.08
CA GLY A 301 -7.78 32.69 38.72
C GLY A 301 -7.83 31.51 37.75
N PHE A 302 -7.56 31.72 36.46
CA PHE A 302 -7.44 30.62 35.51
C PHE A 302 -6.18 29.81 35.78
N VAL A 303 -6.28 28.49 35.65
CA VAL A 303 -5.19 27.54 35.85
C VAL A 303 -4.94 26.78 34.56
N LEU A 304 -3.68 26.55 34.20
CA LEU A 304 -3.35 25.70 33.05
C LEU A 304 -3.77 24.25 33.34
N LYS A 305 -4.37 23.62 32.33
CA LYS A 305 -4.81 22.23 32.36
C LYS A 305 -4.38 21.49 31.11
N LYS A 306 -3.88 20.26 31.28
CA LYS A 306 -3.75 19.30 30.19
C LYS A 306 -5.12 18.73 29.87
N THR A 307 -5.29 18.27 28.62
CA THR A 307 -6.46 17.51 28.20
C THR A 307 -6.80 16.38 29.18
N ASP A 308 -5.78 15.62 29.62
CA ASP A 308 -5.93 14.46 30.51
C ASP A 308 -6.54 14.83 31.88
N GLU A 309 -6.27 16.04 32.38
CA GLU A 309 -6.75 16.52 33.68
C GLU A 309 -8.21 16.96 33.65
N ILE A 310 -8.74 17.28 32.46
CA ILE A 310 -10.10 17.81 32.27
C ILE A 310 -10.97 16.95 31.34
N ILE A 311 -10.58 15.70 31.06
CA ILE A 311 -11.37 14.76 30.25
C ILE A 311 -12.85 14.71 30.69
N PRO A 312 -13.18 14.60 32.00
CA PRO A 312 -14.58 14.57 32.42
C PRO A 312 -15.34 15.85 32.05
N LEU A 313 -14.68 17.01 32.18
CA LEU A 313 -15.25 18.31 31.83
C LEU A 313 -15.45 18.45 30.31
N LEU A 314 -14.46 18.05 29.50
CA LEU A 314 -14.53 18.08 28.04
C LEU A 314 -15.68 17.21 27.50
N LYS A 315 -15.89 16.04 28.10
CA LYS A 315 -17.03 15.16 27.78
C LYS A 315 -18.36 15.81 28.13
N ASN A 316 -18.47 16.44 29.30
CA ASN A 316 -19.69 17.13 29.73
C ASN A 316 -20.07 18.29 28.81
N ILE A 317 -19.06 18.95 28.21
CA ILE A 317 -19.24 20.09 27.31
C ILE A 317 -19.44 19.65 25.83
N ASN A 318 -19.38 18.34 25.55
CA ASN A 318 -19.48 17.74 24.21
C ASN A 318 -18.46 18.31 23.21
N THR A 319 -17.19 18.41 23.64
CA THR A 319 -16.07 18.87 22.80
C THR A 319 -15.17 17.70 22.41
N ASP A 320 -14.65 17.71 21.18
CA ASP A 320 -13.69 16.70 20.71
C ASP A 320 -12.42 16.70 21.58
N ILE A 321 -12.03 15.50 22.02
CA ILE A 321 -10.85 15.32 22.87
C ILE A 321 -9.61 15.25 21.99
N ASN A 322 -8.81 16.32 22.01
CA ASN A 322 -7.49 16.34 21.41
C ASN A 322 -6.41 16.48 22.49
N HIS A 323 -5.61 15.43 22.68
CA HIS A 323 -4.56 15.37 23.71
C HIS A 323 -3.40 16.34 23.48
N GLU A 324 -3.27 16.93 22.29
CA GLU A 324 -2.27 17.96 21.98
C GLU A 324 -2.69 19.36 22.46
N ASN A 325 -3.97 19.55 22.84
CA ASN A 325 -4.46 20.83 23.31
C ASN A 325 -4.02 21.12 24.75
N ILE A 326 -3.74 22.40 25.00
CA ILE A 326 -3.55 22.96 26.33
C ILE A 326 -4.71 23.91 26.61
N TYR A 327 -5.27 23.81 27.81
CA TYR A 327 -6.39 24.63 28.23
C TYR A 327 -6.00 25.53 29.40
N ILE A 328 -6.75 26.60 29.58
CA ILE A 328 -6.88 27.25 30.88
C ILE A 328 -8.31 27.07 31.36
N TYR A 329 -8.45 26.74 32.64
CA TYR A 329 -9.74 26.50 33.27
C TYR A 329 -9.87 27.35 34.53
N LEU A 330 -11.02 27.98 34.68
CA LEU A 330 -11.36 28.72 35.88
C LEU A 330 -12.01 27.77 36.89
N GLU A 331 -11.21 27.32 37.86
CA GLU A 331 -11.69 26.40 38.91
C GLU A 331 -12.64 27.12 39.86
N GLU A 332 -13.85 26.59 39.95
CA GLU A 332 -14.91 27.10 40.82
C GLU A 332 -14.87 26.38 42.17
N PRO A 333 -14.82 27.12 43.31
CA PRO A 333 -14.98 26.53 44.64
C PRO A 333 -16.36 25.87 44.78
N ASN A 334 -16.45 24.76 45.50
CA ASN A 334 -17.74 24.11 45.70
C ASN A 334 -18.66 24.99 46.58
N ILE A 335 -19.67 25.59 45.93
CA ILE A 335 -20.64 26.49 46.55
C ILE A 335 -21.41 25.85 47.71
N THR A 336 -21.66 24.53 47.65
CA THR A 336 -22.44 23.82 48.70
C THR A 336 -21.63 23.57 49.97
N THR A 337 -20.31 23.43 49.84
CA THR A 337 -19.42 23.15 50.98
C THR A 337 -18.67 24.37 51.47
N ASN A 338 -18.42 25.36 50.61
CA ASN A 338 -17.65 26.55 50.95
C ASN A 338 -18.15 27.80 50.20
N TYR A 339 -19.31 28.30 50.62
CA TYR A 339 -19.95 29.47 50.00
C TYR A 339 -19.11 30.75 50.12
N ASP A 340 -18.47 30.99 51.27
CA ASP A 340 -17.68 32.21 51.48
C ASP A 340 -16.47 32.24 50.53
N GLN A 341 -15.80 31.10 50.32
CA GLN A 341 -14.74 30.99 49.34
C GLN A 341 -15.24 31.20 47.90
N TRP A 342 -16.41 30.66 47.55
CA TRP A 342 -17.04 30.91 46.25
C TRP A 342 -17.37 32.40 46.06
N LYS A 343 -17.91 33.05 47.08
CA LYS A 343 -18.26 34.48 47.06
C LYS A 343 -17.02 35.35 46.84
N LEU A 344 -15.93 35.08 47.57
CA LEU A 344 -14.67 35.81 47.40
C LEU A 344 -14.05 35.59 46.02
N TRP A 345 -14.11 34.35 45.52
CA TRP A 345 -13.67 34.03 44.16
C TRP A 345 -14.46 34.82 43.10
N PHE A 346 -15.79 34.87 43.22
CA PHE A 346 -16.64 35.60 42.29
C PHE A 346 -16.41 37.12 42.38
N GLN A 347 -16.34 37.66 43.60
CA GLN A 347 -16.02 39.07 43.84
C GLN A 347 -14.66 39.47 43.27
N HIS A 348 -13.65 38.59 43.36
CA HIS A 348 -12.34 38.82 42.76
C HIS A 348 -12.42 38.95 41.23
N ILE A 349 -13.16 38.07 40.56
CA ILE A 349 -13.38 38.15 39.10
C ILE A 349 -14.08 39.46 38.72
N GLN A 350 -15.13 39.83 39.45
CA GLN A 350 -15.85 41.10 39.25
C GLN A 350 -14.96 42.32 39.49
N LYS A 351 -14.07 42.27 40.49
CA LYS A 351 -13.11 43.34 40.79
C LYS A 351 -12.08 43.47 39.66
N CYS A 352 -11.55 42.36 39.15
CA CYS A 352 -10.65 42.35 37.99
C CYS A 352 -11.31 42.97 36.74
N LEU A 353 -12.56 42.58 36.45
CA LEU A 353 -13.35 43.17 35.36
C LEU A 353 -13.55 44.68 35.57
N THR A 354 -13.87 45.11 36.80
CA THR A 354 -14.07 46.52 37.14
C THR A 354 -12.80 47.34 36.96
N ILE A 355 -11.63 46.79 37.32
CA ILE A 355 -10.32 47.41 37.09
C ILE A 355 -10.08 47.56 35.57
N LEU A 356 -10.28 46.49 34.79
CA LEU A 356 -10.11 46.52 33.33
C LEU A 356 -11.02 47.56 32.67
N CYS A 357 -12.30 47.57 33.01
CA CYS A 357 -13.27 48.52 32.48
C CYS A 357 -12.92 49.96 32.87
N THR A 358 -12.51 50.20 34.12
CA THR A 358 -12.08 51.53 34.58
C THR A 358 -10.86 51.99 33.79
N PHE A 359 -9.82 51.15 33.71
CA PHE A 359 -8.61 51.46 32.94
C PHE A 359 -8.94 51.72 31.46
N PHE A 360 -9.72 50.83 30.84
CA PHE A 360 -10.09 50.93 29.43
C PHE A 360 -10.83 52.23 29.13
N ARG A 361 -11.75 52.68 30.00
CA ARG A 361 -12.42 54.00 29.84
C ARG A 361 -11.46 55.18 29.81
N HIS A 362 -10.35 55.11 30.57
CA HIS A 362 -9.33 56.16 30.53
C HIS A 362 -8.52 56.11 29.25
N ILE A 363 -8.07 54.92 28.82
CA ILE A 363 -7.23 54.78 27.62
C ILE A 363 -8.00 54.84 26.30
N HIS A 364 -9.30 54.54 26.31
CA HIS A 364 -10.12 54.47 25.10
C HIS A 364 -10.23 55.81 24.38
N LYS A 365 -10.13 56.91 25.14
CA LYS A 365 -10.17 58.29 24.65
C LYS A 365 -8.98 58.65 23.76
N PHE A 366 -7.90 57.87 23.80
CA PHE A 366 -6.72 58.11 22.96
C PHE A 366 -6.78 57.29 21.68
N SER A 367 -6.60 57.97 20.55
CA SER A 367 -6.45 57.35 19.22
C SER A 367 -5.03 56.86 18.98
N ASP A 368 -4.03 57.60 19.50
CA ASP A 368 -2.60 57.32 19.42
C ASP A 368 -2.00 57.10 20.80
N VAL A 369 -0.72 56.71 20.84
CA VAL A 369 0.01 56.40 22.09
C VAL A 369 -0.05 57.61 23.03
N PRO A 370 -0.66 57.48 24.21
CA PRO A 370 -0.68 58.54 25.21
C PRO A 370 0.71 58.75 25.81
N ASP A 371 0.97 59.96 26.27
CA ASP A 371 2.21 60.29 26.98
C ASP A 371 2.37 59.45 28.26
N ASP A 372 3.60 59.04 28.55
CA ASP A 372 3.93 58.14 29.65
C ASP A 372 3.53 58.71 31.01
N GLU A 373 3.60 60.03 31.20
CA GLU A 373 3.14 60.67 32.44
C GLU A 373 1.63 60.53 32.64
N LYS A 374 0.84 60.66 31.57
CA LYS A 374 -0.61 60.48 31.61
C LYS A 374 -0.95 59.04 31.95
N ILE A 375 -0.24 58.07 31.39
CA ILE A 375 -0.47 56.66 31.71
C ILE A 375 -0.07 56.34 33.15
N LYS A 376 1.07 56.84 33.62
CA LYS A 376 1.48 56.71 35.03
C LYS A 376 0.43 57.29 35.97
N SER A 377 -0.14 58.45 35.67
CA SER A 377 -1.22 59.04 36.48
C SER A 377 -2.48 58.16 36.53
N ILE A 378 -2.84 57.50 35.42
CA ILE A 378 -3.97 56.57 35.37
C ILE A 378 -3.68 55.35 36.27
N PHE A 379 -2.46 54.80 36.22
CA PHE A 379 -2.08 53.67 37.07
C PHE A 379 -2.02 54.04 38.55
N LEU A 380 -1.52 55.23 38.89
CA LEU A 380 -1.56 55.74 40.27
C LEU A 380 -3.00 55.91 40.76
N TYR A 381 -3.88 56.47 39.94
CA TYR A 381 -5.31 56.57 40.25
C TYR A 381 -5.96 55.19 40.47
N LEU A 382 -5.67 54.20 39.62
CA LEU A 382 -6.19 52.85 39.80
C LEU A 382 -5.71 52.23 41.11
N LYS A 383 -4.40 52.37 41.41
CA LYS A 383 -3.86 51.88 42.68
C LYS A 383 -4.53 52.57 43.86
N ASP A 384 -4.67 53.88 43.86
CA ASP A 384 -5.34 54.60 44.94
C ASP A 384 -6.80 54.15 45.10
N LYS A 385 -7.55 54.06 44.00
CA LYS A 385 -8.96 53.67 44.00
C LYS A 385 -9.20 52.24 44.49
N PHE A 386 -8.36 51.29 44.08
CA PHE A 386 -8.56 49.87 44.36
C PHE A 386 -7.69 49.33 45.50
N SER A 387 -6.79 50.14 46.08
CA SER A 387 -6.03 49.87 47.30
C SER A 387 -6.58 50.55 48.56
N ASN A 388 -7.59 51.43 48.44
CA ASN A 388 -8.24 52.11 49.56
C ASN A 388 -9.73 51.72 49.66
N GLU A 389 -10.04 50.49 50.03
CA GLU A 389 -11.42 50.08 50.33
C GLU A 389 -11.80 50.43 51.78
N GLN A 390 -11.96 51.72 52.07
CA GLN A 390 -12.89 52.20 53.10
C GLN A 390 -14.21 52.74 52.50
N ASN A 391 -14.38 52.75 51.17
CA ASN A 391 -15.49 53.43 50.50
C ASN A 391 -16.32 52.55 49.55
N VAL A 392 -16.69 51.33 49.95
CA VAL A 392 -17.83 50.62 49.34
C VAL A 392 -18.69 49.97 50.43
N SER A 393 -19.21 50.81 51.31
CA SER A 393 -20.39 50.54 52.13
C SER A 393 -21.55 51.45 51.72
N THR A 394 -21.71 51.72 50.42
CA THR A 394 -22.91 52.37 49.88
C THR A 394 -23.09 52.00 48.42
N LEU A 395 -23.77 50.88 48.16
CA LEU A 395 -24.57 50.67 46.96
C LEU A 395 -25.47 49.44 47.18
N GLY A 396 -26.70 49.73 47.64
CA GLY A 396 -27.88 48.86 47.44
C GLY A 396 -28.19 47.86 48.54
N THR A 397 -29.01 48.30 49.51
CA THR A 397 -30.19 47.51 49.93
C THR A 397 -31.06 47.14 48.75
#